data_AF-F6TUZ3-F1
#
_entry.id   AF-F6TUZ3-F1
#
_cell.length_a   1.000
_cell.length_b   1.000
_cell.length_c   1.000
_cell.angle_alpha   90.00
_cell.angle_beta   90.00
_cell.angle_gamma   90.00
#
_symmetry.space_group_name_H-M   'P 1'
#
loop_
_entity.id
_entity.type
_entity.pdbx_description
1 polymer ?
#
loop_
_entity_poly.entity_id
_entity_poly.type
_entity_poly.pdbx_seq_one_letter_code
_entity_poly.pdbx_strand_id
1 'polypeptide(L)'
;MAAPATSAPSAPPAPVAPGDLSEGGSRGPPDLPPEPKQLPELIRLKRDGGRLSDVDIRGFVRAVVDGSAHGAQIGAMLMAIRLRGMDLEETVALTRALATSGQQLEWPEAWRSQLVDKHSTGGVGDKVSLVLAPALAACGCKVPMISGRGLGHTGGTLDKLESIPGFTVIQSPEQMQGLLEQVGCCIVGQSKKLVPADGILYEARDVTATVDSLPLITGWRGSRPGASGRGGSDGHEQPPGPQRGPQPGGGGGAALHGWCRAAGPARPGH
;
A
#
# COMPACT_ATOMS: atom_id res chain seq x y z
N MET A 1 -78.61 75.28 6.22
CA MET A 1 -77.42 74.99 7.07
C MET A 1 -76.60 73.93 6.37
N ALA A 2 -75.31 74.21 6.17
CA ALA A 2 -74.44 73.61 5.15
C ALA A 2 -73.92 72.20 5.51
N ALA A 3 -73.67 71.40 4.47
CA ALA A 3 -73.01 70.10 4.53
C ALA A 3 -71.49 70.23 4.77
N PRO A 4 -70.82 69.31 5.50
CA PRO A 4 -69.38 69.33 5.64
C PRO A 4 -68.67 68.57 4.51
N ALA A 5 -67.57 69.17 4.05
CA ALA A 5 -66.73 68.73 2.95
C ALA A 5 -65.73 67.63 3.36
N THR A 6 -65.45 66.74 2.40
CA THR A 6 -64.43 65.69 2.41
C THR A 6 -63.01 66.28 2.25
N SER A 7 -62.04 65.81 3.03
CA SER A 7 -60.61 66.11 2.85
C SER A 7 -59.80 64.85 2.54
N ALA A 8 -58.89 64.98 1.57
CA ALA A 8 -58.06 63.92 0.99
C ALA A 8 -56.74 63.69 1.77
N PRO A 9 -56.10 62.51 1.65
CA PRO A 9 -54.86 62.17 2.37
C PRO A 9 -53.57 62.68 1.71
N SER A 10 -52.56 62.96 2.55
CA SER A 10 -51.23 63.50 2.21
C SER A 10 -50.27 62.49 1.56
N ALA A 11 -49.48 62.94 0.59
CA ALA A 11 -48.48 62.14 -0.15
C ALA A 11 -47.18 61.88 0.64
N PRO A 12 -46.45 60.77 0.35
CA PRO A 12 -45.18 60.41 1.00
C PRO A 12 -43.93 61.08 0.38
N PRO A 13 -42.79 61.15 1.11
CA PRO A 13 -41.56 61.78 0.64
C PRO A 13 -40.75 60.91 -0.35
N ALA A 14 -39.94 61.60 -1.17
CA ALA A 14 -39.18 61.06 -2.31
C ALA A 14 -37.99 60.14 -1.93
N PRO A 15 -37.59 59.20 -2.80
CA PRO A 15 -36.51 58.25 -2.54
C PRO A 15 -35.10 58.83 -2.75
N VAL A 16 -34.18 58.41 -1.88
CA VAL A 16 -32.75 58.73 -1.88
C VAL A 16 -32.02 57.82 -2.89
N ALA A 17 -31.10 58.37 -3.67
CA ALA A 17 -30.33 57.65 -4.69
C ALA A 17 -29.35 56.62 -4.09
N PRO A 18 -29.18 55.42 -4.68
CA PRO A 18 -28.17 54.46 -4.24
C PRO A 18 -26.80 54.77 -4.87
N GLY A 19 -25.79 54.95 -4.02
CA GLY A 19 -24.38 54.99 -4.38
C GLY A 19 -23.74 53.60 -4.42
N ASP A 20 -22.77 53.47 -5.32
CA ASP A 20 -21.76 52.43 -5.55
C ASP A 20 -21.89 51.05 -4.85
N LEU A 21 -22.12 50.02 -5.67
CA LEU A 21 -21.90 48.62 -5.34
C LEU A 21 -20.41 48.28 -5.50
N SER A 22 -19.67 48.26 -4.38
CA SER A 22 -18.40 47.55 -4.32
C SER A 22 -18.66 46.06 -4.08
N GLU A 23 -18.41 45.22 -5.08
CA GLU A 23 -18.42 43.76 -4.97
C GLU A 23 -17.33 43.27 -4.00
N GLY A 24 -17.69 43.10 -2.74
CA GLY A 24 -16.89 42.39 -1.74
C GLY A 24 -17.09 40.88 -1.89
N GLY A 25 -16.34 40.26 -2.79
CA GLY A 25 -16.24 38.80 -2.89
C GLY A 25 -15.68 38.20 -1.59
N SER A 26 -16.57 37.76 -0.70
CA SER A 26 -16.21 36.90 0.43
C SER A 26 -15.79 35.54 -0.14
N ARG A 27 -14.50 35.40 -0.42
CA ARG A 27 -13.87 34.09 -0.54
C ARG A 27 -14.10 33.40 0.80
N GLY A 28 -14.97 32.39 0.81
CA GLY A 28 -15.06 31.46 1.92
C GLY A 28 -13.66 30.93 2.27
N PRO A 29 -13.44 30.50 3.52
CA PRO A 29 -12.14 29.99 3.92
C PRO A 29 -11.69 28.91 2.93
N PRO A 30 -10.39 28.90 2.53
CA PRO A 30 -9.88 27.84 1.68
C PRO A 30 -10.25 26.49 2.30
N ASP A 31 -10.79 25.57 1.51
CA ASP A 31 -11.18 24.22 1.95
C ASP A 31 -10.06 23.66 2.84
N LEU A 32 -10.32 23.65 4.15
CA LEU A 32 -9.39 23.11 5.11
C LEU A 32 -9.16 21.65 4.73
N PRO A 33 -7.91 21.15 4.76
CA PRO A 33 -7.65 19.76 4.50
C PRO A 33 -8.56 18.92 5.42
N PRO A 34 -9.25 17.90 4.90
CA PRO A 34 -10.23 17.17 5.68
C PRO A 34 -9.58 16.63 6.95
N GLU A 35 -10.14 17.01 8.09
CA GLU A 35 -9.72 16.53 9.41
C GLU A 35 -9.68 15.00 9.43
N PRO A 36 -8.67 14.37 10.06
CA PRO A 36 -8.56 12.92 10.08
C PRO A 36 -9.80 12.31 10.75
N LYS A 37 -10.54 11.49 10.00
CA LYS A 37 -11.71 10.78 10.53
C LYS A 37 -11.26 9.80 11.61
N GLN A 38 -12.06 9.64 12.65
CA GLN A 38 -11.81 8.65 13.69
C GLN A 38 -11.94 7.22 13.13
N LEU A 39 -11.20 6.26 13.70
CA LEU A 39 -11.20 4.86 13.25
C LEU A 39 -12.61 4.24 13.12
N PRO A 40 -13.55 4.40 14.08
CA PRO A 40 -14.90 3.87 13.93
C PRO A 40 -15.64 4.42 12.71
N GLU A 41 -15.41 5.69 12.35
CA GLU A 41 -16.00 6.33 11.18
C GLU A 41 -15.42 5.76 9.87
N LEU A 42 -14.12 5.49 9.85
CA LEU A 42 -13.47 4.82 8.72
C LEU A 42 -14.03 3.40 8.53
N ILE A 43 -14.17 2.65 9.62
CA ILE A 43 -14.75 1.30 9.61
C ILE A 43 -16.20 1.35 9.11
N ARG A 44 -17.01 2.29 9.64
CA ARG A 44 -18.40 2.50 9.21
C ARG A 44 -18.48 2.76 7.71
N LEU A 45 -17.67 3.72 7.24
CA LEU A 45 -17.62 4.09 5.82
C LEU A 45 -17.32 2.88 4.94
N LYS A 46 -16.29 2.11 5.29
CA LYS A 46 -15.90 0.96 4.48
C LYS A 46 -16.91 -0.19 4.56
N ARG A 47 -17.45 -0.47 5.76
CA ARG A 47 -18.51 -1.48 6.00
C ARG A 47 -19.74 -1.21 5.12
N ASP A 48 -20.11 0.05 4.96
CA ASP A 48 -21.28 0.47 4.20
C ASP A 48 -21.02 0.54 2.69
N GLY A 49 -19.84 0.10 2.23
CA GLY A 49 -19.45 0.07 0.81
C GLY A 49 -18.87 1.39 0.31
N GLY A 50 -18.63 2.35 1.22
CA GLY A 50 -17.96 3.60 0.90
C GLY A 50 -16.49 3.42 0.56
N ARG A 51 -15.97 4.45 -0.12
CA ARG A 51 -14.59 4.52 -0.57
C ARG A 51 -13.73 5.26 0.45
N LEU A 52 -12.56 4.72 0.77
CA LEU A 52 -11.58 5.39 1.63
C LEU A 52 -10.72 6.33 0.80
N SER A 53 -10.54 7.55 1.26
CA SER A 53 -9.57 8.46 0.65
C SER A 53 -8.13 8.06 1.01
N ASP A 54 -7.18 8.59 0.25
CA ASP A 54 -5.75 8.42 0.51
C ASP A 54 -5.33 8.95 1.91
N VAL A 55 -6.01 10.00 2.41
CA VAL A 55 -5.84 10.50 3.79
C VAL A 55 -6.40 9.52 4.81
N ASP A 56 -7.58 8.95 4.56
CA ASP A 56 -8.22 7.97 5.44
C ASP A 56 -7.36 6.71 5.59
N ILE A 57 -6.81 6.21 4.48
CA ILE A 57 -5.95 5.01 4.44
C ILE A 57 -4.65 5.26 5.20
N ARG A 58 -4.00 6.41 5.00
CA ARG A 58 -2.81 6.79 5.77
C ARG A 58 -3.11 6.93 7.26
N GLY A 59 -4.25 7.52 7.62
CA GLY A 59 -4.69 7.65 9.00
C GLY A 59 -4.85 6.28 9.67
N PHE A 60 -5.52 5.35 8.98
CA PHE A 60 -5.65 3.97 9.44
C PHE A 60 -4.29 3.27 9.62
N VAL A 61 -3.43 3.30 8.59
CA VAL A 61 -2.11 2.64 8.67
C VAL A 61 -1.24 3.23 9.77
N ARG A 62 -1.26 4.56 9.95
CA ARG A 62 -0.54 5.22 11.05
C ARG A 62 -1.05 4.74 12.40
N ALA A 63 -2.37 4.67 12.58
CA ALA A 63 -2.99 4.22 13.82
C ALA A 63 -2.63 2.75 14.16
N VAL A 64 -2.43 1.91 13.13
CA VAL A 64 -1.93 0.54 13.30
C VAL A 64 -0.49 0.54 13.81
N VAL A 65 0.39 1.39 13.27
CA VAL A 65 1.81 1.43 13.65
C VAL A 65 2.05 2.07 15.02
N ASP A 66 1.34 3.15 15.34
CA ASP A 66 1.51 3.86 16.62
C ASP A 66 0.77 3.21 17.80
N GLY A 67 -0.02 2.17 17.53
CA GLY A 67 -0.75 1.41 18.55
C GLY A 67 -2.06 2.04 18.99
N SER A 68 -2.52 3.13 18.38
CA SER A 68 -3.82 3.74 18.67
C SER A 68 -5.01 2.94 18.11
N ALA A 69 -4.77 2.08 17.11
CA ALA A 69 -5.75 1.12 16.62
C ALA A 69 -5.76 -0.15 17.49
N HIS A 70 -6.90 -0.42 18.14
CA HIS A 70 -7.10 -1.64 18.91
C HIS A 70 -7.25 -2.85 17.99
N GLY A 71 -6.89 -4.05 18.46
CA GLY A 71 -7.01 -5.29 17.67
C GLY A 71 -8.43 -5.53 17.12
N ALA A 72 -9.47 -5.18 17.88
CA ALA A 72 -10.86 -5.25 17.42
C ALA A 72 -11.15 -4.30 16.25
N GLN A 73 -10.58 -3.09 16.26
CA GLN A 73 -10.73 -2.11 15.18
C GLN A 73 -9.99 -2.56 13.91
N ILE A 74 -8.79 -3.14 14.08
CA ILE A 74 -8.02 -3.71 12.97
C ILE A 74 -8.80 -4.85 12.34
N GLY A 75 -9.27 -5.83 13.13
CA GLY A 75 -10.08 -6.94 12.65
C GLY A 75 -11.36 -6.49 11.95
N ALA A 76 -12.05 -5.49 12.50
CA ALA A 76 -13.27 -4.94 11.89
C ALA A 76 -13.00 -4.27 10.54
N MET A 77 -11.93 -3.48 10.41
CA MET A 77 -11.53 -2.87 9.14
C MET A 77 -11.13 -3.93 8.11
N LEU A 78 -10.33 -4.93 8.51
CA LEU A 78 -9.93 -6.03 7.64
C LEU A 78 -11.14 -6.80 7.11
N MET A 79 -12.12 -7.09 7.97
CA MET A 79 -13.35 -7.76 7.58
C MET A 79 -14.21 -6.89 6.66
N ALA A 80 -14.30 -5.58 6.92
CA ALA A 80 -15.01 -4.64 6.04
C ALA A 80 -14.37 -4.59 4.64
N ILE A 81 -13.05 -4.49 4.55
CA ILE A 81 -12.29 -4.56 3.29
C ILE A 81 -12.52 -5.91 2.61
N ARG A 82 -12.53 -7.01 3.36
CA ARG A 82 -12.74 -8.34 2.80
C ARG A 82 -14.13 -8.48 2.16
N LEU A 83 -15.17 -8.00 2.82
CA LEU A 83 -16.55 -8.15 2.36
C LEU A 83 -16.94 -7.12 1.28
N ARG A 84 -16.33 -5.93 1.27
CA ARG A 84 -16.67 -4.85 0.34
C ARG A 84 -15.65 -4.62 -0.77
N GLY A 85 -14.46 -5.19 -0.65
CA GLY A 85 -13.35 -4.96 -1.57
C GLY A 85 -12.77 -3.55 -1.47
N MET A 86 -11.78 -3.25 -2.33
CA MET A 86 -11.23 -1.93 -2.56
C MET A 86 -11.04 -1.75 -4.06
N ASP A 87 -11.18 -0.52 -4.55
CA ASP A 87 -10.80 -0.23 -5.93
C ASP A 87 -9.27 -0.09 -6.10
N LEU A 88 -8.85 0.17 -7.34
CA LEU A 88 -7.43 0.23 -7.68
C LEU A 88 -6.70 1.38 -6.97
N GLU A 89 -7.29 2.56 -6.89
CA GLU A 89 -6.66 3.71 -6.24
C GLU A 89 -6.57 3.52 -4.72
N GLU A 90 -7.63 2.97 -4.10
CA GLU A 90 -7.63 2.57 -2.71
C GLU A 90 -6.51 1.53 -2.45
N THR A 91 -6.38 0.54 -3.34
CA THR A 91 -5.35 -0.52 -3.23
C THR A 91 -3.95 0.07 -3.35
N VAL A 92 -3.72 0.98 -4.31
CA VAL A 92 -2.43 1.67 -4.49
C VAL A 92 -2.09 2.54 -3.28
N ALA A 93 -3.08 3.27 -2.74
CA ALA A 93 -2.90 4.08 -1.55
C ALA A 93 -2.55 3.21 -0.33
N LEU A 94 -3.20 2.07 -0.18
CA LEU A 94 -2.89 1.10 0.88
C LEU A 94 -1.47 0.54 0.71
N THR A 95 -1.11 0.06 -0.49
CA THR A 95 0.25 -0.42 -0.78
C THR A 95 1.30 0.62 -0.41
N ARG A 96 1.10 1.87 -0.84
CA ARG A 96 2.03 2.96 -0.56
C ARG A 96 2.11 3.25 0.92
N ALA A 97 0.98 3.35 1.62
CA ALA A 97 0.94 3.61 3.05
C ALA A 97 1.66 2.52 3.85
N LEU A 98 1.46 1.24 3.51
CA LEU A 98 2.18 0.11 4.11
C LEU A 98 3.68 0.19 3.81
N ALA A 99 4.08 0.44 2.56
CA ALA A 99 5.49 0.56 2.16
C ALA A 99 6.23 1.66 2.95
N THR A 100 5.55 2.79 3.16
CA THR A 100 6.11 3.95 3.87
C THR A 100 5.94 3.89 5.39
N SER A 101 5.37 2.79 5.93
CA SER A 101 5.11 2.68 7.36
C SER A 101 6.38 2.44 8.19
N GLY A 102 7.50 2.13 7.54
CA GLY A 102 8.81 1.89 8.17
C GLY A 102 9.94 2.51 7.38
N GLN A 103 11.16 2.07 7.66
CA GLN A 103 12.36 2.48 6.93
C GLN A 103 12.35 1.91 5.51
N GLN A 104 12.68 2.75 4.54
CA GLN A 104 12.95 2.31 3.18
C GLN A 104 14.40 1.82 3.11
N LEU A 105 14.60 0.65 2.51
CA LEU A 105 15.94 0.13 2.28
C LEU A 105 16.55 0.88 1.10
N GLU A 106 17.69 1.51 1.34
CA GLU A 106 18.52 2.12 0.30
C GLU A 106 19.70 1.20 0.02
N TRP A 107 19.98 1.01 -1.26
CA TRP A 107 21.06 0.15 -1.73
C TRP A 107 22.05 0.99 -2.54
N PRO A 108 23.33 0.58 -2.61
CA PRO A 108 24.28 1.20 -3.51
C PRO A 108 23.75 1.26 -4.94
N GLU A 109 23.92 2.40 -5.61
CA GLU A 109 23.41 2.61 -6.98
C GLU A 109 23.93 1.57 -7.97
N ALA A 110 25.15 1.07 -7.76
CA ALA A 110 25.74 -0.02 -8.54
C ALA A 110 24.93 -1.33 -8.52
N TRP A 111 24.12 -1.57 -7.48
CA TRP A 111 23.31 -2.78 -7.32
C TRP A 111 21.92 -2.63 -7.94
N ARG A 112 21.54 -1.43 -8.38
CA ARG A 112 20.17 -1.11 -8.79
C ARG A 112 19.63 -2.02 -9.89
N SER A 113 20.47 -2.42 -10.84
CA SER A 113 20.11 -3.34 -11.94
C SER A 113 20.20 -4.82 -11.57
N GLN A 114 20.73 -5.14 -10.39
CA GLN A 114 20.95 -6.51 -9.89
C GLN A 114 19.91 -6.90 -8.83
N LEU A 115 19.21 -5.92 -8.25
CA LEU A 115 18.20 -6.15 -7.21
C LEU A 115 16.98 -6.86 -7.79
N VAL A 116 16.72 -8.07 -7.29
CA VAL A 116 15.57 -8.90 -7.70
C VAL A 116 14.96 -9.57 -6.48
N ASP A 117 13.66 -9.81 -6.52
CA ASP A 117 12.96 -10.56 -5.48
C ASP A 117 11.84 -11.41 -6.07
N LYS A 118 11.49 -12.50 -5.38
CA LYS A 118 10.40 -13.40 -5.74
C LYS A 118 9.49 -13.60 -4.54
N HIS A 119 8.20 -13.41 -4.78
CA HIS A 119 7.17 -13.74 -3.81
C HIS A 119 6.17 -14.76 -4.32
N SER A 120 5.68 -15.55 -3.36
CA SER A 120 4.60 -16.51 -3.54
C SER A 120 3.38 -16.03 -2.77
N THR A 121 2.18 -16.33 -3.28
CA THR A 121 0.92 -16.13 -2.54
C THR A 121 0.70 -17.17 -1.44
N GLY A 122 1.61 -18.15 -1.32
CA GLY A 122 1.47 -19.29 -0.43
C GLY A 122 1.08 -20.55 -1.20
N GLY A 123 1.61 -21.68 -0.74
CA GLY A 123 1.37 -23.00 -1.32
C GLY A 123 1.94 -24.07 -0.40
N VAL A 124 1.21 -25.19 -0.26
CA VAL A 124 1.64 -26.31 0.57
C VAL A 124 2.98 -26.83 0.04
N GLY A 125 4.01 -26.82 0.88
CA GLY A 125 5.35 -27.29 0.52
C GLY A 125 6.15 -26.37 -0.41
N ASP A 126 5.73 -25.12 -0.65
CA ASP A 126 6.52 -24.18 -1.48
C ASP A 126 7.89 -23.90 -0.83
N LYS A 127 8.93 -24.48 -1.42
CA LYS A 127 10.34 -24.30 -1.03
C LYS A 127 11.15 -23.58 -2.10
N VAL A 128 10.49 -23.03 -3.12
CA VAL A 128 11.16 -22.39 -4.26
C VAL A 128 12.04 -21.24 -3.79
N SER A 129 11.57 -20.44 -2.85
CA SER A 129 12.33 -19.28 -2.34
C SER A 129 13.67 -19.68 -1.69
N LEU A 130 13.75 -20.84 -1.04
CA LEU A 130 14.97 -21.32 -0.39
C LEU A 130 16.09 -21.64 -1.39
N VAL A 131 15.71 -22.13 -2.58
CA VAL A 131 16.66 -22.50 -3.64
C VAL A 131 16.91 -21.34 -4.59
N LEU A 132 15.87 -20.55 -4.87
CA LEU A 132 15.93 -19.47 -5.85
C LEU A 132 16.80 -18.30 -5.40
N ALA A 133 16.76 -17.94 -4.10
CA ALA A 133 17.57 -16.85 -3.58
C ALA A 133 19.08 -17.05 -3.80
N PRO A 134 19.69 -18.20 -3.40
CA PRO A 134 21.10 -18.44 -3.68
C PRO A 134 21.39 -18.69 -5.17
N ALA A 135 20.45 -19.26 -5.93
CA ALA A 135 20.62 -19.44 -7.37
C ALA A 135 20.75 -18.10 -8.11
N LEU A 136 19.89 -17.13 -7.81
CA LEU A 136 19.96 -15.78 -8.38
C LEU A 136 21.21 -15.03 -7.92
N ALA A 137 21.61 -15.20 -6.66
CA ALA A 137 22.87 -14.65 -6.16
C ALA A 137 24.09 -15.18 -6.93
N ALA A 138 24.12 -16.49 -7.23
CA ALA A 138 25.16 -17.10 -8.06
C ALA A 138 25.15 -16.58 -9.51
N CYS A 139 24.01 -16.10 -10.01
CA CYS A 139 23.89 -15.42 -11.30
C CYS A 139 24.27 -13.92 -11.26
N GLY A 140 24.80 -13.42 -10.14
CA GLY A 140 25.22 -12.02 -9.99
C GLY A 140 24.09 -11.06 -9.61
N CYS A 141 22.92 -11.57 -9.19
CA CYS A 141 21.85 -10.74 -8.67
C CYS A 141 22.04 -10.46 -7.15
N LYS A 142 21.34 -9.44 -6.65
CA LYS A 142 21.21 -9.12 -5.22
C LYS A 142 19.78 -9.40 -4.78
N VAL A 143 19.59 -10.28 -3.81
CA VAL A 143 18.26 -10.76 -3.40
C VAL A 143 17.96 -10.42 -1.93
N PRO A 144 17.45 -9.21 -1.61
CA PRO A 144 17.01 -8.84 -0.27
C PRO A 144 15.57 -9.31 0.00
N MET A 145 15.38 -10.61 0.15
CA MET A 145 14.04 -11.17 0.27
C MET A 145 13.45 -10.91 1.67
N ILE A 146 12.38 -10.11 1.72
CA ILE A 146 11.56 -9.99 2.94
C ILE A 146 10.41 -11.00 2.84
N SER A 147 10.44 -12.06 3.64
CA SER A 147 9.41 -13.10 3.66
C SER A 147 8.48 -12.96 4.87
N GLY A 148 7.31 -13.59 4.80
CA GLY A 148 6.42 -13.77 5.95
C GLY A 148 6.55 -15.16 6.59
N ARG A 149 5.95 -15.29 7.77
CA ARG A 149 5.62 -16.58 8.39
C ARG A 149 4.42 -17.22 7.71
N GLY A 150 4.09 -18.44 8.13
CA GLY A 150 2.91 -19.17 7.68
C GLY A 150 1.64 -18.33 7.74
N LEU A 151 0.74 -18.62 6.80
CA LEU A 151 -0.56 -17.95 6.68
C LEU A 151 -1.61 -19.03 6.41
N GLY A 152 -2.59 -19.12 7.31
CA GLY A 152 -3.57 -20.19 7.37
C GLY A 152 -2.90 -21.56 7.49
N HIS A 153 -3.24 -22.46 6.57
CA HIS A 153 -2.71 -23.83 6.54
C HIS A 153 -1.37 -23.96 5.78
N THR A 154 -0.80 -22.87 5.29
CA THR A 154 0.46 -22.89 4.53
C THR A 154 1.65 -22.49 5.40
N GLY A 155 2.68 -23.34 5.48
CA GLY A 155 3.91 -23.03 6.21
C GLY A 155 4.79 -22.01 5.47
N GLY A 156 5.28 -21.00 6.19
CA GLY A 156 6.05 -19.88 5.65
C GLY A 156 7.49 -20.26 5.29
N THR A 157 8.17 -19.38 4.54
CA THR A 157 9.61 -19.54 4.25
C THR A 157 10.44 -19.36 5.52
N LEU A 158 10.04 -18.42 6.39
CA LEU A 158 10.76 -18.14 7.65
C LEU A 158 10.72 -19.32 8.60
N ASP A 159 9.55 -19.95 8.76
CA ASP A 159 9.39 -21.09 9.67
C ASP A 159 10.28 -22.28 9.27
N LYS A 160 10.51 -22.45 7.94
CA LYS A 160 11.43 -23.46 7.40
C LYS A 160 12.90 -23.11 7.62
N LEU A 161 13.25 -21.83 7.66
CA LEU A 161 14.63 -21.39 7.92
C LEU A 161 14.97 -21.49 9.40
N GLU A 162 14.00 -21.20 10.28
CA GLU A 162 14.18 -21.32 11.74
C GLU A 162 14.33 -22.77 12.22
N SER A 163 13.99 -23.78 11.40
CA SER A 163 14.34 -25.16 11.74
C SER A 163 15.84 -25.44 11.68
N ILE A 164 16.64 -24.53 11.10
CA ILE A 164 18.10 -24.59 11.12
C ILE A 164 18.58 -23.96 12.44
N PRO A 165 19.25 -24.72 13.33
CA PRO A 165 19.72 -24.19 14.61
C PRO A 165 20.64 -22.97 14.43
N GLY A 166 20.29 -21.87 15.10
CA GLY A 166 21.06 -20.62 15.06
C GLY A 166 20.75 -19.69 13.88
N PHE A 167 19.77 -20.01 13.03
CA PHE A 167 19.36 -19.11 11.95
C PHE A 167 18.55 -17.92 12.48
N THR A 168 19.00 -16.70 12.17
CA THR A 168 18.35 -15.46 12.61
C THR A 168 17.60 -14.79 11.46
N VAL A 169 16.27 -14.80 11.53
CA VAL A 169 15.38 -14.19 10.51
C VAL A 169 15.18 -12.67 10.65
N ILE A 170 15.61 -12.08 11.76
CA ILE A 170 15.50 -10.63 11.99
C ILE A 170 16.87 -10.00 11.82
N GLN A 171 17.02 -9.15 10.81
CA GLN A 171 18.26 -8.41 10.52
C GLN A 171 17.95 -6.92 10.40
N SER A 172 18.91 -6.08 10.79
CA SER A 172 18.85 -4.65 10.54
C SER A 172 19.14 -4.33 9.06
N PRO A 173 18.74 -3.16 8.54
CA PRO A 173 19.10 -2.72 7.20
C PRO A 173 20.60 -2.82 6.90
N GLU A 174 21.43 -2.44 7.87
CA GLU A 174 22.88 -2.45 7.75
C GLU A 174 23.42 -3.88 7.65
N GLN A 175 22.88 -4.80 8.45
CA GLN A 175 23.21 -6.22 8.38
C GLN A 175 22.78 -6.83 7.05
N MET A 176 21.60 -6.45 6.55
CA MET A 176 21.13 -6.91 5.23
C MET A 176 22.08 -6.48 4.12
N GLN A 177 22.56 -5.23 4.14
CA GLN A 177 23.53 -4.75 3.17
C GLN A 177 24.84 -5.56 3.22
N GLY A 178 25.37 -5.83 4.41
CA GLY A 178 26.55 -6.68 4.58
C GLY A 178 26.34 -8.11 4.03
N LEU A 179 25.16 -8.71 4.26
CA LEU A 179 24.81 -10.02 3.74
C LEU A 179 24.72 -10.03 2.19
N LEU A 180 24.13 -8.99 1.60
CA LEU A 180 24.09 -8.86 0.14
C LEU A 180 25.48 -8.65 -0.46
N GLU A 181 26.38 -7.97 0.24
CA GLU A 181 27.75 -7.78 -0.21
C GLU A 181 28.55 -9.09 -0.17
N GLN A 182 28.45 -9.83 0.94
CA GLN A 182 29.21 -11.06 1.17
C GLN A 182 28.66 -12.27 0.42
N VAL A 183 27.34 -12.45 0.40
CA VAL A 183 26.67 -13.68 -0.09
C VAL A 183 25.83 -13.42 -1.34
N GLY A 184 25.31 -12.20 -1.51
CA GLY A 184 24.43 -11.85 -2.64
C GLY A 184 22.93 -12.07 -2.38
N CYS A 185 22.55 -12.76 -1.30
CA CYS A 185 21.15 -12.90 -0.91
C CYS A 185 20.96 -12.95 0.61
N CYS A 186 19.77 -12.55 1.06
CA CYS A 186 19.29 -12.80 2.41
C CYS A 186 17.78 -13.07 2.40
N ILE A 187 17.30 -13.82 3.40
CA ILE A 187 15.87 -14.04 3.63
C ILE A 187 15.56 -13.62 5.06
N VAL A 188 14.80 -12.55 5.21
CA VAL A 188 14.50 -11.91 6.50
C VAL A 188 13.01 -11.72 6.69
N GLY A 189 12.55 -11.60 7.93
CA GLY A 189 11.17 -11.27 8.26
C GLY A 189 10.90 -9.76 8.31
N GLN A 190 9.63 -9.40 8.44
CA GLN A 190 9.25 -8.04 8.82
C GLN A 190 9.80 -7.72 10.22
N SER A 191 10.10 -6.44 10.47
CA SER A 191 10.58 -5.98 11.77
C SER A 191 9.96 -4.63 12.12
N LYS A 192 10.17 -4.16 13.36
CA LYS A 192 9.76 -2.80 13.76
C LYS A 192 10.30 -1.71 12.82
N LYS A 193 11.43 -1.96 12.16
CA LYS A 193 12.03 -1.04 11.19
C LYS A 193 11.57 -1.28 9.76
N LEU A 194 11.23 -2.52 9.39
CA LEU A 194 10.91 -2.91 8.01
C LEU A 194 9.45 -3.30 7.87
N VAL A 195 8.67 -2.38 7.29
CA VAL A 195 7.23 -2.52 6.99
C VAL A 195 6.40 -2.96 8.23
N PRO A 196 6.44 -2.22 9.35
CA PRO A 196 5.80 -2.63 10.60
C PRO A 196 4.28 -2.78 10.52
N ALA A 197 3.59 -1.93 9.74
CA ALA A 197 2.15 -2.03 9.56
C ALA A 197 1.76 -3.36 8.91
N ASP A 198 2.55 -3.79 7.93
CA ASP A 198 2.32 -5.03 7.20
C ASP A 198 2.39 -6.25 8.12
N GLY A 199 3.39 -6.30 9.03
CA GLY A 199 3.48 -7.36 10.02
C GLY A 199 2.25 -7.47 10.92
N ILE A 200 1.79 -6.34 11.45
CA ILE A 200 0.60 -6.29 12.33
C ILE A 200 -0.66 -6.73 11.57
N LEU A 201 -0.85 -6.23 10.35
CA LEU A 201 -1.99 -6.64 9.52
C LEU A 201 -1.88 -8.11 9.08
N TYR A 202 -0.67 -8.62 8.83
CA TYR A 202 -0.44 -10.01 8.43
C TYR A 202 -0.84 -10.98 9.55
N GLU A 203 -0.39 -10.73 10.77
CA GLU A 203 -0.79 -11.50 11.96
C GLU A 203 -2.30 -11.44 12.20
N ALA A 204 -2.90 -10.25 12.11
CA ALA A 204 -4.33 -10.09 12.27
C ALA A 204 -5.11 -10.84 11.16
N ARG A 205 -4.63 -10.82 9.91
CA ARG A 205 -5.29 -11.50 8.79
C ARG A 205 -5.35 -13.02 8.97
N ASP A 206 -4.30 -13.60 9.53
CA ASP A 206 -4.17 -15.03 9.77
C ASP A 206 -5.30 -15.56 10.67
N VAL A 207 -5.60 -14.84 11.75
CA VAL A 207 -6.57 -15.26 12.77
C VAL A 207 -7.99 -14.71 12.55
N THR A 208 -8.20 -13.86 11.54
CA THR A 208 -9.52 -13.24 11.26
C THR A 208 -10.19 -13.72 9.96
N ALA A 209 -9.63 -14.73 9.30
CA ALA A 209 -10.13 -15.24 8.01
C ALA A 209 -10.23 -14.14 6.91
N THR A 210 -9.27 -13.20 6.92
CA THR A 210 -9.19 -12.09 5.94
C THR A 210 -7.98 -12.22 5.00
N VAL A 211 -7.38 -13.41 4.93
CA VAL A 211 -6.23 -13.73 4.10
C VAL A 211 -6.55 -13.57 2.61
N ASP A 212 -7.62 -14.19 2.14
CA ASP A 212 -8.05 -14.31 0.75
C ASP A 212 -8.82 -13.07 0.24
N SER A 213 -8.27 -11.89 0.53
CA SER A 213 -8.71 -10.59 0.00
C SER A 213 -7.72 -10.04 -1.02
N LEU A 214 -8.11 -9.91 -2.28
CA LEU A 214 -7.27 -9.37 -3.36
C LEU A 214 -6.58 -8.04 -3.02
N PRO A 215 -7.29 -7.00 -2.51
CA PRO A 215 -6.63 -5.73 -2.20
C PRO A 215 -5.62 -5.85 -1.05
N LEU A 216 -5.87 -6.71 -0.06
CA LEU A 216 -4.93 -6.94 1.04
C LEU A 216 -3.71 -7.76 0.61
N ILE A 217 -3.88 -8.73 -0.29
CA ILE A 217 -2.77 -9.51 -0.89
C ILE A 217 -1.89 -8.59 -1.76
N THR A 218 -2.51 -7.70 -2.54
CA THR A 218 -1.80 -6.76 -3.43
C THR A 218 -1.06 -5.69 -2.64
N GLY A 219 -1.71 -5.13 -1.61
CA GLY A 219 -1.11 -4.22 -0.63
C GLY A 219 0.18 -4.76 -0.04
N TRP A 220 0.13 -5.99 0.45
CA TRP A 220 1.25 -6.70 1.07
C TRP A 220 2.42 -6.94 0.12
N ARG A 221 2.15 -7.38 -1.12
CA ARG A 221 3.23 -7.68 -2.09
C ARG A 221 3.99 -6.42 -2.49
N GLY A 222 3.26 -5.34 -2.78
CA GLY A 222 3.87 -4.10 -3.26
C GLY A 222 4.53 -3.25 -2.17
N SER A 223 4.33 -3.56 -0.89
CA SER A 223 4.92 -2.81 0.23
C SER A 223 6.39 -3.16 0.49
N ARG A 224 6.90 -4.25 -0.09
CA ARG A 224 8.26 -4.74 0.17
C ARG A 224 9.31 -4.05 -0.71
N PRO A 225 10.56 -3.89 -0.23
CA PRO A 225 11.62 -3.12 -0.92
C PRO A 225 12.13 -3.68 -2.26
N GLY A 226 11.52 -4.72 -2.82
CA GLY A 226 11.98 -5.38 -4.05
C GLY A 226 11.62 -4.67 -5.37
N ALA A 227 10.90 -3.54 -5.38
CA ALA A 227 10.33 -3.02 -6.64
C ALA A 227 10.20 -1.50 -6.80
N SER A 228 10.75 -0.67 -5.90
CA SER A 228 10.62 0.79 -6.01
C SER A 228 11.95 1.52 -6.15
N GLY A 229 12.77 1.05 -7.09
CA GLY A 229 13.70 1.95 -7.76
C GLY A 229 12.90 3.01 -8.54
N ARG A 230 12.56 4.14 -7.91
CA ARG A 230 12.02 5.32 -8.62
C ARG A 230 13.01 5.77 -9.69
N GLY A 231 12.64 5.60 -10.95
CA GLY A 231 13.21 6.30 -12.11
C GLY A 231 12.03 6.67 -13.00
N GLY A 232 11.71 7.96 -13.07
CA GLY A 232 10.68 8.44 -14.00
C GLY A 232 11.14 8.30 -15.43
N SER A 233 10.24 7.89 -16.32
CA SER A 233 10.17 8.31 -17.72
C SER A 233 8.95 7.69 -18.38
N ASP A 234 8.06 8.59 -18.79
CA ASP A 234 7.33 8.66 -20.06
C ASP A 234 6.43 7.51 -20.48
N GLY A 235 5.16 7.90 -20.65
CA GLY A 235 4.10 7.08 -21.17
C GLY A 235 4.42 6.51 -22.55
N HIS A 236 4.32 5.19 -22.65
CA HIS A 236 3.91 4.55 -23.88
C HIS A 236 2.78 3.58 -23.57
N GLU A 237 1.58 4.04 -23.86
CA GLU A 237 0.36 3.24 -23.89
C GLU A 237 0.48 2.21 -25.01
N GLN A 238 0.44 0.91 -24.68
CA GLN A 238 0.24 -0.17 -25.64
C GLN A 238 -1.20 -0.70 -25.50
N PRO A 239 -1.91 -0.96 -26.63
CA PRO A 239 -3.32 -1.30 -26.61
C PRO A 239 -3.55 -2.75 -26.13
N PRO A 240 -4.71 -3.05 -25.51
CA PRO A 240 -4.99 -4.38 -24.97
C PRO A 240 -5.27 -5.40 -26.10
N GLY A 241 -4.52 -6.51 -26.08
CA GLY A 241 -4.82 -7.71 -26.88
C GLY A 241 -6.02 -8.49 -26.33
N PRO A 242 -6.62 -9.42 -27.13
CA PRO A 242 -7.93 -9.99 -26.86
C PRO A 242 -7.91 -10.96 -25.67
N GLN A 243 -8.90 -10.80 -24.78
CA GLN A 243 -9.13 -11.66 -23.62
C GLN A 243 -9.56 -13.06 -24.08
N ARG A 244 -8.82 -14.11 -23.68
CA ARG A 244 -9.30 -15.50 -23.72
C ARG A 244 -9.88 -15.87 -22.35
N GLY A 245 -11.06 -16.46 -22.37
CA GLY A 245 -11.82 -16.87 -21.18
C GLY A 245 -11.17 -17.97 -20.33
N PRO A 246 -11.74 -18.25 -19.16
CA PRO A 246 -11.09 -19.05 -18.11
C PRO A 246 -11.09 -20.54 -18.46
N GLN A 247 -9.92 -21.17 -18.44
CA GLN A 247 -9.79 -22.63 -18.31
C GLN A 247 -9.68 -23.02 -16.83
N PRO A 248 -10.33 -24.11 -16.39
CA PRO A 248 -10.21 -24.59 -15.01
C PRO A 248 -9.00 -25.53 -14.88
N GLY A 249 -8.14 -25.25 -13.89
CA GLY A 249 -7.05 -26.12 -13.46
C GLY A 249 -5.66 -25.56 -13.75
N GLY A 250 -4.89 -25.25 -12.69
CA GLY A 250 -3.48 -24.86 -12.84
C GLY A 250 -2.89 -24.30 -11.55
N GLY A 251 -1.72 -24.83 -11.17
CA GLY A 251 -1.03 -24.58 -9.91
C GLY A 251 -0.71 -23.11 -9.62
N GLY A 252 -0.47 -22.84 -8.33
CA GLY A 252 -0.11 -21.52 -7.83
C GLY A 252 1.07 -20.91 -8.60
N GLY A 253 0.78 -19.84 -9.33
CA GLY A 253 1.75 -19.11 -10.12
C GLY A 253 2.69 -18.30 -9.23
N ALA A 254 3.98 -18.63 -9.25
CA ALA A 254 5.02 -17.74 -8.79
C ALA A 254 5.22 -16.63 -9.83
N ALA A 255 5.11 -15.36 -9.44
CA ALA A 255 5.43 -14.23 -10.31
C ALA A 255 6.81 -13.69 -9.94
N LEU A 256 7.74 -13.73 -10.89
CA LEU A 256 9.04 -13.06 -10.82
C LEU A 256 8.84 -11.59 -11.21
N HIS A 257 9.24 -10.65 -10.34
CA HIS A 257 9.31 -9.24 -10.69
C HIS A 257 10.77 -8.78 -10.62
N GLY A 258 11.31 -8.37 -11.76
CA GLY A 258 12.73 -8.06 -11.95
C GLY A 258 13.22 -8.65 -13.26
N TRP A 259 13.11 -7.91 -14.36
CA TRP A 259 13.65 -8.32 -15.64
C TRP A 259 15.18 -8.16 -15.61
N CYS A 260 15.91 -9.26 -15.40
CA CYS A 260 17.31 -9.32 -15.81
C CYS A 260 17.35 -9.13 -17.33
N ARG A 261 17.87 -7.98 -17.81
CA ARG A 261 18.51 -7.98 -19.13
C ARG A 261 19.70 -8.93 -18.99
N ALA A 262 19.63 -10.07 -19.67
CA ALA A 262 20.77 -10.96 -19.83
C ALA A 262 21.96 -10.12 -20.32
N ALA A 263 22.99 -9.99 -19.48
CA ALA A 263 24.28 -9.52 -19.93
C ALA A 263 24.76 -10.52 -20.99
N GLY A 264 25.00 -10.02 -22.21
CA GLY A 264 25.53 -10.80 -23.33
C GLY A 264 26.87 -11.47 -22.99
N PRO A 265 27.33 -12.39 -23.85
CA PRO A 265 28.40 -13.32 -23.51
C PRO A 265 29.69 -12.60 -23.12
N ALA A 266 30.32 -13.11 -22.06
CA ALA A 266 31.63 -12.69 -21.60
C ALA A 266 32.64 -12.66 -22.76
N ARG A 267 33.35 -11.54 -22.91
CA ARG A 267 34.53 -11.46 -23.79
C ARG A 267 35.66 -12.32 -23.18
N PRO A 268 36.37 -13.12 -23.98
CA PRO A 268 37.57 -13.82 -23.52
C PRO A 268 38.82 -12.94 -23.69
N GLY A 269 39.79 -13.15 -22.80
CA GLY A 269 41.19 -12.69 -22.91
C GLY A 269 41.49 -11.43 -22.09
N HIS A 270 42.63 -11.32 -21.39
CA HIS A 270 43.83 -12.15 -21.27
C HIS A 270 44.51 -11.80 -19.95
#